data_AF-A0A286FAD3-F1
#
_entry.id   AF-A0A286FAD3-F1
#
_cell.length_a   1.000
_cell.length_b   1.000
_cell.length_c   1.000
_cell.angle_alpha   90.00
_cell.angle_beta   90.00
_cell.angle_gamma   90.00
#
_symmetry.space_group_name_H-M   'P 1'
#
loop_
_entity.id
_entity.type
_entity.pdbx_description
1 polymer ?
#
loop_
_entity_poly.entity_id
_entity_poly.type
_entity_poly.pdbx_seq_one_letter_code
_entity_poly.pdbx_strand_id
1 'polypeptide(L)'
;MSEKFTDDLFDLKNDRRLSIYLYRAGFAAWLLYIVSGATFMQSVRMYRTDFGVFSFFLMVMGLSASMIYDYYHHPVEFAQKKKWLAFSYVVLAGLVYFLILHNKPVSVPAFFGQGLF
;
A
#
# COMPACT_ATOMS: atom_id res chain seq x y z
N MET A 1 -15.77 33.69 10.08
CA MET A 1 -16.75 32.68 9.64
C MET A 1 -15.95 31.52 9.06
N SER A 2 -15.60 30.54 9.90
CA SER A 2 -14.50 29.57 9.70
C SER A 2 -14.99 28.14 9.97
N GLU A 3 -16.03 27.71 9.25
CA GLU A 3 -16.55 26.33 9.35
C GLU A 3 -16.58 25.60 8.00
N LYS A 4 -16.50 26.30 6.85
CA LYS A 4 -16.59 25.66 5.53
C LYS A 4 -15.32 24.95 5.03
N PHE A 5 -14.14 25.24 5.60
CA PHE A 5 -12.89 24.65 5.11
C PHE A 5 -12.71 23.17 5.49
N THR A 6 -13.36 22.72 6.57
CA THR A 6 -13.20 21.34 7.06
C THR A 6 -14.08 20.36 6.31
N ASP A 7 -15.31 20.77 5.95
CA ASP A 7 -16.27 19.89 5.25
C ASP A 7 -15.90 19.63 3.78
N ASP A 8 -15.18 20.55 3.13
CA ASP A 8 -14.88 20.48 1.69
C ASP A 8 -13.51 19.82 1.39
N LEU A 9 -12.56 19.84 2.35
CA LEU A 9 -11.20 19.35 2.13
C LEU A 9 -11.12 17.80 1.98
N PHE A 10 -12.16 17.10 2.41
CA PHE A 10 -12.26 15.64 2.40
C PHE A 10 -13.60 15.14 1.86
N ASP A 11 -14.21 15.87 0.92
CA ASP A 11 -15.35 15.34 0.17
C ASP A 11 -14.90 14.28 -0.83
N LEU A 12 -14.57 13.09 -0.32
CA LEU A 12 -14.15 11.92 -1.11
C LEU A 12 -15.20 11.45 -2.11
N LYS A 13 -16.46 11.88 -1.94
CA LYS A 13 -17.54 11.59 -2.88
C LYS A 13 -17.43 12.46 -4.13
N ASN A 14 -16.98 13.71 -4.00
CA ASN A 14 -16.93 14.67 -5.10
C ASN A 14 -15.51 15.05 -5.55
N ASP A 15 -14.46 14.73 -4.77
CA ASP A 15 -13.06 15.02 -5.08
C ASP A 15 -12.16 13.79 -4.91
N ARG A 16 -11.34 13.53 -5.93
CA ARG A 16 -10.39 12.41 -6.00
C ARG A 16 -8.99 12.77 -5.47
N ARG A 17 -8.74 14.03 -5.10
CA ARG A 17 -7.41 14.53 -4.66
C ARG A 17 -6.77 13.73 -3.54
N LEU A 18 -7.55 13.32 -2.53
CA LEU A 18 -7.00 12.54 -1.41
C LEU A 18 -6.36 11.23 -1.89
N SER A 19 -7.04 10.49 -2.78
CA SER A 19 -6.49 9.26 -3.36
C SER A 19 -5.17 9.51 -4.10
N ILE A 20 -5.06 10.64 -4.81
CA ILE A 20 -3.85 11.03 -5.55
C ILE A 20 -2.72 11.36 -4.58
N TYR A 21 -3.00 12.09 -3.50
CA TYR A 21 -2.01 12.39 -2.48
C TYR A 21 -1.53 11.13 -1.74
N LEU A 22 -2.43 10.19 -1.44
CA LEU A 22 -2.08 8.89 -0.88
C LEU A 22 -1.19 8.07 -1.82
N TYR A 23 -1.52 8.02 -3.11
CA TYR A 23 -0.68 7.37 -4.12
C TYR A 23 0.71 8.01 -4.23
N ARG A 24 0.79 9.35 -4.22
CA ARG A 24 2.06 10.09 -4.24
C ARG A 24 2.89 9.83 -2.99
N ALA A 25 2.27 9.82 -1.81
CA ALA A 25 2.94 9.52 -0.55
C ALA A 25 3.43 8.06 -0.52
N GLY A 26 2.62 7.11 -1.03
CA GLY A 26 3.01 5.72 -1.20
C GLY A 26 4.21 5.57 -2.13
N PHE A 27 4.21 6.26 -3.27
CA PHE A 27 5.35 6.29 -4.17
C PHE A 27 6.60 6.91 -3.53
N ALA A 28 6.46 7.98 -2.75
CA ALA A 28 7.57 8.56 -2.01
C ALA A 28 8.17 7.56 -0.99
N ALA A 29 7.32 6.83 -0.26
CA ALA A 29 7.77 5.77 0.65
C ALA A 29 8.46 4.61 -0.11
N TRP A 30 8.01 4.30 -1.33
CA TRP A 30 8.67 3.31 -2.19
C TRP A 30 10.07 3.76 -2.62
N LEU A 31 10.24 5.05 -2.94
CA LEU A 31 11.56 5.61 -3.21
C LEU A 31 12.46 5.50 -1.98
N LEU A 32 11.95 5.79 -0.77
CA LEU A 32 12.71 5.58 0.47
C LEU A 32 13.09 4.12 0.69
N TYR A 33 12.22 3.16 0.34
CA TYR A 33 12.55 1.73 0.34
C TYR A 33 13.75 1.41 -0.58
N ILE A 34 13.81 2.01 -1.76
CA ILE A 34 14.92 1.80 -2.70
C ILE A 34 16.21 2.43 -2.17
N VAL A 35 16.14 3.71 -1.79
CA VAL A 35 17.31 4.50 -1.39
C VAL A 35 17.89 3.98 -0.06
N SER A 36 17.07 3.53 0.88
CA SER A 36 17.54 2.87 2.13
C SER A 36 18.25 1.53 1.89
N GLY A 37 18.17 0.97 0.68
CA GLY A 37 18.97 -0.18 0.26
C GLY A 37 20.39 0.17 -0.23
N ALA A 38 20.69 1.45 -0.46
CA ALA A 38 21.96 1.88 -1.01
C ALA A 38 23.10 1.81 0.04
N THR A 39 24.31 1.53 -0.43
CA THR A 39 25.48 1.29 0.43
C THR A 39 25.83 2.48 1.32
N PHE A 40 25.55 3.72 0.88
CA PHE A 40 25.81 4.93 1.64
C PHE A 40 24.76 5.22 2.74
N MET A 41 23.62 4.52 2.74
CA MET A 41 22.50 4.72 3.67
C MET A 41 22.34 3.56 4.67
N GLN A 42 23.45 2.92 5.08
CA GLN A 42 23.42 1.81 6.06
C GLN A 42 22.68 2.18 7.36
N SER A 43 22.77 3.43 7.82
CA SER A 43 22.13 3.89 9.06
C SER A 43 20.61 3.79 9.03
N VAL A 44 19.98 3.87 7.85
CA VAL A 44 18.52 3.77 7.69
C VAL A 44 18.08 2.44 7.09
N ARG A 45 19.01 1.53 6.81
CA ARG A 45 18.73 0.22 6.21
C ARG A 45 17.80 -0.63 7.07
N MET A 46 17.82 -0.44 8.40
CA MET A 46 16.91 -1.10 9.33
C MET A 46 15.44 -0.82 9.01
N TYR A 47 15.09 0.40 8.59
CA TYR A 47 13.72 0.82 8.27
C TYR A 47 13.29 0.48 6.84
N ARG A 48 14.17 -0.15 6.05
CA ARG A 48 13.90 -0.44 4.64
C ARG A 48 12.60 -1.22 4.48
N THR A 49 12.46 -2.32 5.19
CA THR A 49 11.26 -3.17 5.12
C THR A 49 10.00 -2.38 5.50
N ASP A 50 10.09 -1.56 6.55
CA ASP A 50 8.97 -0.73 7.01
C ASP A 50 8.54 0.29 5.94
N PHE A 51 9.49 0.95 5.26
CA PHE A 51 9.18 1.85 4.14
C PHE A 51 8.47 1.13 2.99
N GLY A 52 8.89 -0.10 2.69
CA GLY A 52 8.27 -0.92 1.64
C GLY A 52 6.82 -1.30 1.99
N VAL A 53 6.60 -1.78 3.22
CA VAL A 53 5.25 -2.15 3.69
C VAL A 53 4.36 -0.92 3.81
N PHE A 54 4.88 0.19 4.34
CA PHE A 54 4.14 1.44 4.48
C PHE A 54 3.77 2.06 3.12
N SER A 55 4.67 1.97 2.13
CA SER A 55 4.36 2.35 0.75
C SER A 55 3.16 1.57 0.21
N PHE A 56 3.19 0.24 0.33
CA PHE A 56 2.11 -0.61 -0.14
C PHE A 56 0.79 -0.32 0.59
N PHE A 57 0.86 -0.11 1.90
CA PHE A 57 -0.28 0.33 2.71
C PHE A 57 -0.91 1.62 2.18
N LEU A 58 -0.11 2.66 1.91
CA LEU A 58 -0.59 3.93 1.36
C LEU A 58 -1.21 3.79 -0.03
N MET A 59 -0.67 2.90 -0.88
CA MET A 59 -1.25 2.63 -2.20
C MET A 59 -2.60 1.93 -2.10
N VAL A 60 -2.77 0.98 -1.17
CA VAL A 60 -4.07 0.32 -0.88
C VAL A 60 -5.07 1.32 -0.34
N MET A 61 -4.65 2.20 0.59
CA MET A 61 -5.49 3.28 1.10
C MET A 61 -5.88 4.26 0.00
N GLY A 62 -4.96 4.61 -0.90
CA GLY A 62 -5.23 5.45 -2.07
C GLY A 62 -6.27 4.83 -3.00
N LEU A 63 -6.16 3.53 -3.29
CA LEU A 63 -7.15 2.80 -4.08
C LEU A 63 -8.52 2.73 -3.38
N SER A 64 -8.52 2.55 -2.06
CA SER A 64 -9.75 2.55 -1.26
C SER A 64 -10.45 3.91 -1.29
N ALA A 65 -9.67 4.99 -1.19
CA ALA A 65 -10.17 6.35 -1.25
C ALA A 65 -10.73 6.72 -2.64
N SER A 66 -10.07 6.30 -3.73
CA SER A 66 -10.59 6.57 -5.08
C SER A 66 -11.89 5.84 -5.37
N MET A 67 -12.08 4.65 -4.79
CA MET A 67 -13.30 3.87 -4.94
C MET A 67 -14.55 4.56 -4.35
N ILE A 68 -14.40 5.46 -3.38
CA ILE A 68 -15.54 6.22 -2.83
C ILE A 68 -16.13 7.14 -3.90
N TYR A 69 -15.28 7.87 -4.63
CA TYR A 69 -15.69 8.69 -5.76
C TYR A 69 -16.33 7.83 -6.87
N ASP A 70 -15.67 6.73 -7.23
CA ASP A 70 -16.12 5.84 -8.30
C ASP A 70 -17.46 5.16 -7.98
N TYR A 71 -17.75 4.92 -6.70
CA TYR A 71 -19.05 4.36 -6.28
C TYR A 71 -20.22 5.26 -6.66
N TYR A 72 -20.06 6.58 -6.53
CA TYR A 72 -21.13 7.55 -6.80
C TYR A 72 -21.21 7.97 -8.27
N HIS A 73 -20.08 8.00 -8.98
CA HIS A 73 -20.04 8.53 -10.34
C HIS A 73 -19.85 7.45 -11.43
N HIS A 74 -19.15 6.35 -11.13
CA HIS A 74 -18.71 5.35 -12.12
C HIS A 74 -18.86 3.89 -11.60
N PRO A 75 -20.09 3.38 -11.48
CA PRO A 75 -20.37 2.08 -10.83
C PRO A 75 -19.73 0.87 -11.54
N VAL A 76 -19.49 0.96 -12.85
CA VAL A 76 -18.81 -0.11 -13.62
C VAL A 76 -17.34 -0.21 -13.23
N GLU A 77 -16.64 0.92 -13.11
CA GLU A 77 -15.25 0.96 -12.68
C GLU A 77 -15.11 0.51 -11.21
N PHE A 78 -16.07 0.88 -10.37
CA PHE A 78 -16.13 0.45 -8.98
C PHE A 78 -16.16 -1.09 -8.87
N ALA A 79 -16.98 -1.77 -9.67
CA ALA A 79 -17.09 -3.23 -9.64
C ALA A 79 -15.76 -3.94 -9.99
N GLN A 80 -14.99 -3.38 -10.93
CA GLN A 80 -13.66 -3.89 -11.27
C GLN A 80 -12.64 -3.58 -10.16
N LYS A 81 -12.60 -2.33 -9.68
CA LYS A 81 -11.68 -1.88 -8.63
C LYS A 81 -11.89 -2.66 -7.32
N LYS A 82 -13.13 -3.06 -7.02
CA LYS A 82 -13.47 -3.89 -5.84
C LYS A 82 -12.74 -5.24 -5.83
N LYS A 83 -12.60 -5.90 -6.99
CA LYS A 83 -11.87 -7.17 -7.11
C LYS A 83 -10.38 -6.96 -6.84
N TRP A 84 -9.82 -5.90 -7.40
CA TRP A 84 -8.42 -5.51 -7.17
C TRP A 84 -8.15 -5.09 -5.73
N LEU A 85 -9.11 -4.44 -5.07
CA LEU A 85 -9.02 -4.07 -3.66
C LEU A 85 -8.96 -5.32 -2.76
N ALA A 86 -9.82 -6.30 -3.00
CA ALA A 86 -9.78 -7.55 -2.25
C ALA A 86 -8.43 -8.26 -2.43
N PHE A 87 -7.93 -8.32 -3.67
CA PHE A 87 -6.61 -8.89 -3.95
C PHE A 87 -5.48 -8.12 -3.25
N SER A 88 -5.50 -6.79 -3.30
CA SER A 88 -4.46 -5.96 -2.68
C SER A 88 -4.46 -6.06 -1.15
N TYR A 89 -5.61 -6.24 -0.51
CA TYR A 89 -5.69 -6.52 0.93
C TYR A 89 -5.08 -7.89 1.29
N VAL A 90 -5.33 -8.93 0.49
CA VAL A 90 -4.69 -10.25 0.71
C VAL A 90 -3.18 -10.15 0.58
N VAL A 91 -2.68 -9.43 -0.44
CA VAL A 91 -1.25 -9.18 -0.61
C VAL A 91 -0.69 -8.38 0.57
N LEU A 92 -1.38 -7.32 1.02
CA LEU A 92 -0.96 -6.52 2.17
C LEU A 92 -0.89 -7.36 3.44
N ALA A 93 -1.89 -8.20 3.70
CA ALA A 93 -1.90 -9.11 4.84
C ALA A 93 -0.73 -10.09 4.78
N GLY A 94 -0.42 -10.64 3.60
CA GLY A 94 0.74 -11.49 3.39
C GLY A 94 2.06 -10.76 3.66
N LEU A 95 2.24 -9.55 3.09
CA LEU A 95 3.43 -8.74 3.31
C LEU A 95 3.62 -8.40 4.79
N VAL A 96 2.57 -7.97 5.48
CA VAL A 96 2.63 -7.66 6.92
C VAL A 96 2.93 -8.92 7.74
N TYR A 97 2.29 -10.05 7.43
CA TYR A 97 2.52 -11.30 8.14
C TYR A 97 3.97 -11.78 7.99
N PHE A 98 4.49 -11.88 6.77
CA PHE A 98 5.83 -12.41 6.52
C PHE A 98 6.96 -11.42 6.84
N LEU A 99 6.78 -10.13 6.56
CA LEU A 99 7.86 -9.15 6.67
C LEU A 99 7.89 -8.41 8.01
N ILE A 100 6.76 -8.29 8.72
CA ILE A 100 6.69 -7.59 10.02
C ILE A 100 6.53 -8.58 11.16
N LEU A 101 5.55 -9.49 11.08
CA LEU A 101 5.24 -10.42 12.17
C LEU A 101 6.18 -11.64 12.21
N HIS A 102 6.58 -12.17 11.05
CA HIS A 102 7.43 -13.36 10.95
C HIS A 102 8.92 -12.98 10.91
N ASN A 103 9.43 -12.40 11.99
CA ASN A 103 10.86 -12.06 12.17
C ASN A 103 11.78 -13.28 12.39
N LYS A 104 11.30 -14.50 12.10
CA LYS A 104 12.12 -15.72 12.11
C LYS A 104 12.47 -16.07 10.67
N PRO A 105 13.72 -16.48 10.39
CA PRO A 105 14.10 -16.88 9.04
C PRO A 105 13.17 -17.99 8.60
N VAL A 106 12.36 -17.74 7.58
CA VAL A 106 11.64 -18.80 6.89
C VAL A 106 12.74 -19.66 6.31
N SER A 107 13.03 -20.77 6.98
CA SER A 107 13.77 -21.85 6.39
C SER A 107 12.88 -22.33 5.25
N VAL A 108 13.30 -22.02 4.03
CA VAL A 108 12.73 -22.57 2.80
C VAL A 108 13.49 -23.84 2.39
N PRO A 109 13.54 -24.96 3.17
CA PRO A 109 13.95 -26.24 2.61
C PRO A 109 12.78 -27.20 2.41
N ALA A 110 11.51 -26.77 2.53
CA ALA A 110 10.38 -27.70 2.45
C ALA A 110 9.55 -27.63 1.15
N PHE A 111 9.68 -26.58 0.32
CA PHE A 111 8.83 -26.45 -0.88
C PHE A 111 9.55 -26.66 -2.23
N PHE A 112 10.88 -26.72 -2.23
CA PHE A 112 11.69 -26.92 -3.44
C PHE A 112 12.61 -28.16 -3.38
N GLY A 113 12.49 -29.01 -2.35
CA GLY A 113 13.45 -30.08 -2.04
C GLY A 113 12.93 -31.53 -2.07
N GLN A 114 11.72 -31.79 -2.58
CA GLN A 114 11.22 -33.15 -2.73
C GLN A 114 10.59 -33.33 -4.12
N GLY A 115 11.44 -33.65 -5.10
CA GLY A 115 11.00 -33.97 -6.46
C GLY A 115 12.15 -34.30 -7.40
N LEU A 116 12.58 -35.56 -7.36
CA LEU A 116 13.14 -36.35 -8.47
C LEU A 116 14.37 -35.77 -9.21
N PHE A 117 15.56 -36.21 -8.79
CA PHE A 117 16.50 -37.11 -9.50
C PHE A 117 17.87 -37.08 -8.79
#